data_AF-A0AA48KDN8-F1
#
_entry.id   AF-A0AA48KDN8-F1
#
_cell.length_a   1.000
_cell.length_b   1.000
_cell.length_c   1.000
_cell.angle_alpha   90.00
_cell.angle_beta   90.00
_cell.angle_gamma   90.00
#
_symmetry.space_group_name_H-M   'P 1'
#
loop_
_entity.id
_entity.type
_entity.pdbx_description
1 polymer ?
#
loop_
_entity_poly.entity_id
_entity_poly.type
_entity_poly.pdbx_seq_one_letter_code
_entity_poly.pdbx_strand_id
1 'polypeptide(L)'
;MIQIYIDADACPVKEEVYRVARRHRLGVVVVANGFLNLPRDPLIRRVVVGGGLDAADDWIAEQVDAEALVVTADIPLADRCLKRGARVLDPRGRPFTEASIGDALASRELSAFLRDMGAVGGGPRPYGPLPLPGGPGKPDPGPAQTPARPPGSTLTRFRPAALAW
;
A
#
# COMPACT_ATOMS: atom_id res chain seq x y z
N MET A 1 20.61 -20.82 -3.87
CA MET A 1 19.63 -20.66 -4.98
C MET A 1 18.53 -19.74 -4.49
N ILE A 2 18.17 -18.70 -5.24
CA ILE A 2 17.15 -17.73 -4.79
C ILE A 2 15.76 -18.38 -4.76
N GLN A 3 15.06 -18.24 -3.64
CA GLN A 3 13.69 -18.75 -3.45
C GLN A 3 12.74 -17.59 -3.14
N ILE A 4 11.57 -17.56 -3.79
CA ILE A 4 10.56 -16.53 -3.57
C ILE A 4 9.56 -17.02 -2.52
N TYR A 5 9.23 -16.17 -1.55
CA TYR A 5 8.18 -16.40 -0.56
C TYR A 5 7.10 -15.33 -0.75
N ILE A 6 5.84 -15.74 -0.79
CA ILE A 6 4.70 -14.84 -0.88
C ILE A 6 3.82 -15.03 0.35
N ASP A 7 3.59 -13.95 1.06
CA ASP A 7 2.48 -13.82 2.00
C ASP A 7 1.18 -13.66 1.20
N ALA A 8 0.38 -14.72 1.17
CA ALA A 8 -0.81 -14.78 0.34
C ALA A 8 -1.93 -13.84 0.79
N ASP A 9 -1.94 -13.46 2.08
CA ASP A 9 -3.00 -12.68 2.69
C ASP A 9 -2.73 -11.17 2.49
N ALA A 10 -1.47 -10.75 2.38
CA ALA A 10 -1.10 -9.36 2.10
C ALA A 10 -0.73 -9.05 0.63
N CYS A 11 -0.59 -10.06 -0.25
CA CYS A 11 -0.13 -9.85 -1.64
C CYS A 11 -1.25 -9.98 -2.69
N PRO A 12 -1.68 -8.87 -3.34
CA PRO A 12 -2.65 -8.92 -4.44
C PRO A 12 -2.07 -9.35 -5.79
N VAL A 13 -0.74 -9.31 -5.97
CA VAL A 13 -0.05 -9.48 -7.27
C VAL A 13 0.57 -10.88 -7.46
N LYS A 14 -0.11 -11.92 -6.95
CA LYS A 14 0.38 -13.30 -6.97
C LYS A 14 0.69 -13.81 -8.39
N GLU A 15 -0.19 -13.51 -9.34
CA GLU A 15 -0.05 -13.94 -10.75
C GLU A 15 1.18 -13.31 -11.43
N GLU A 16 1.44 -12.03 -11.16
CA GLU A 16 2.63 -11.35 -11.64
C GLU A 16 3.90 -12.01 -11.10
N VAL A 17 3.93 -12.37 -9.81
CA VAL A 17 5.06 -13.08 -9.21
C VAL A 17 5.27 -14.43 -9.88
N TYR A 18 4.21 -15.21 -10.13
CA TYR A 18 4.31 -16.49 -10.83
C TYR A 18 4.89 -16.34 -12.24
N ARG A 19 4.44 -15.32 -12.99
CA ARG A 19 4.93 -15.03 -14.34
C ARG A 19 6.43 -14.67 -14.34
N VAL A 20 6.88 -13.86 -13.40
CA VAL A 20 8.29 -13.48 -13.28
C VAL A 20 9.14 -14.67 -12.82
N ALA A 21 8.68 -15.41 -11.80
CA ALA A 21 9.38 -16.58 -11.29
C ALA A 21 9.62 -17.63 -12.39
N ARG A 22 8.61 -17.90 -13.24
CA ARG A 22 8.75 -18.77 -14.41
C ARG A 22 9.84 -18.32 -15.38
N ARG A 23 9.92 -17.02 -15.67
CA ARG A 23 10.94 -16.46 -16.57
C ARG A 23 12.36 -16.70 -16.04
N HIS A 24 12.54 -16.61 -14.73
CA HIS A 24 13.82 -16.76 -14.06
C HIS A 24 14.07 -18.18 -13.52
N ARG A 25 13.13 -19.11 -13.72
CA ARG A 25 13.16 -20.49 -13.18
C ARG A 25 13.40 -20.53 -11.67
N LEU A 26 12.77 -19.60 -10.95
CA LEU A 26 12.85 -19.52 -9.49
C LEU A 26 11.66 -20.26 -8.86
N GLY A 27 11.93 -20.94 -7.75
CA GLY A 27 10.88 -21.53 -6.93
C GLY A 27 10.06 -20.45 -6.23
N VAL A 28 8.77 -20.70 -6.04
CA VAL A 28 7.84 -19.85 -5.30
C VAL A 28 7.18 -20.68 -4.21
N VAL A 29 7.26 -20.23 -2.96
CA VAL A 29 6.47 -20.72 -1.85
C VAL A 29 5.38 -19.71 -1.54
N VAL A 30 4.13 -20.13 -1.66
CA VAL A 30 2.96 -19.31 -1.33
C VAL A 30 2.45 -19.78 0.02
N VAL A 31 2.52 -18.89 1.01
CA VAL A 31 2.16 -19.17 2.40
C VAL A 31 0.84 -18.48 2.72
N ALA A 32 -0.12 -19.22 3.27
CA ALA A 32 -1.45 -18.70 3.58
C ALA A 32 -1.97 -19.29 4.89
N ASN A 33 -2.75 -18.51 5.65
CA ASN A 33 -3.47 -18.99 6.83
C ASN A 33 -4.66 -19.90 6.50
N GLY A 34 -5.04 -19.97 5.22
CA GLY A 34 -6.15 -20.77 4.72
C GLY A 34 -5.87 -21.44 3.39
N PHE A 35 -6.79 -22.28 2.94
CA PHE A 35 -6.66 -22.95 1.64
C PHE A 35 -6.75 -21.93 0.49
N LEU A 36 -5.72 -21.92 -0.36
CA LEU A 36 -5.69 -21.12 -1.59
C LEU A 36 -5.57 -22.02 -2.81
N ASN A 37 -6.39 -21.80 -3.84
CA ASN A 37 -6.24 -22.51 -5.11
C ASN A 37 -5.06 -21.89 -5.89
N LEU A 38 -4.03 -22.70 -6.15
CA LEU A 38 -2.84 -22.27 -6.89
C LEU A 38 -2.76 -22.94 -8.26
N PRO A 39 -2.10 -22.28 -9.24
CA PRO A 39 -1.81 -22.93 -10.52
C PRO A 39 -0.99 -24.21 -10.31
N ARG A 40 -1.27 -25.23 -11.13
CA ARG A 40 -0.49 -26.47 -11.15
C ARG A 40 0.83 -26.21 -11.87
N ASP A 41 1.87 -25.92 -11.10
CA ASP A 41 3.21 -25.64 -11.60
C ASP A 41 4.26 -26.26 -10.67
N PRO A 42 5.26 -26.99 -11.18
CA PRO A 42 6.31 -27.58 -10.35
C PRO A 42 7.17 -26.55 -9.60
N LEU A 43 7.23 -25.30 -10.07
CA LEU A 43 7.95 -24.22 -9.40
C LEU A 43 7.13 -23.59 -8.26
N ILE A 44 5.82 -23.85 -8.19
CA ILE A 44 4.93 -23.19 -7.23
C ILE A 44 4.48 -24.20 -6.18
N ARG A 45 4.94 -23.98 -4.95
CA ARG A 45 4.58 -24.76 -3.78
C ARG A 45 3.60 -23.97 -2.91
N ARG A 46 2.55 -24.63 -2.45
CA ARG A 46 1.64 -24.12 -1.42
C ARG A 46 2.08 -24.57 -0.04
N VAL A 47 2.03 -23.66 0.93
CA VAL A 47 2.10 -23.95 2.36
C VAL A 47 0.87 -23.33 3.00
N VAL A 48 0.06 -24.17 3.64
CA VAL A 48 -1.07 -23.70 4.45
C VAL A 48 -0.66 -23.89 5.90
N VAL A 49 -0.62 -22.79 6.64
CA VAL A 49 -0.34 -22.82 8.08
C VAL A 49 -1.65 -22.73 8.83
N GLY A 50 -1.81 -23.55 9.86
CA GLY A 50 -2.95 -23.47 10.76
C GLY A 50 -2.52 -22.79 12.06
N GLY A 51 -3.24 -21.78 12.49
CA GLY A 51 -3.08 -21.21 13.83
C GLY A 51 -3.01 -19.69 13.90
N GLY A 52 -4.15 -19.02 14.01
CA GLY A 52 -4.19 -17.58 14.32
C GLY A 52 -3.86 -16.66 13.15
N LEU A 53 -3.96 -15.35 13.40
CA LEU A 53 -3.79 -14.32 12.38
C LEU A 53 -2.34 -14.19 11.89
N ASP A 54 -1.36 -14.50 12.74
CA ASP A 54 0.06 -14.24 12.47
C ASP A 54 0.87 -15.49 12.06
N ALA A 55 0.23 -16.66 11.90
CA ALA A 55 0.95 -17.90 11.61
C ALA A 55 1.70 -17.89 10.28
N ALA A 56 1.14 -17.25 9.24
CA ALA A 56 1.82 -17.14 7.95
C ALA A 56 3.11 -16.34 8.06
N ASP A 57 3.06 -15.23 8.78
CA ASP A 57 4.19 -14.34 8.98
C ASP A 57 5.28 -15.00 9.81
N ASP A 58 4.89 -15.70 10.89
CA ASP A 58 5.81 -16.45 11.73
C ASP A 58 6.52 -17.55 10.94
N TRP A 59 5.76 -18.31 10.14
CA TRP A 59 6.34 -19.36 9.31
C TRP A 59 7.28 -18.81 8.25
N ILE A 60 6.92 -17.71 7.56
CA ILE A 60 7.81 -17.07 6.59
C ILE A 60 9.08 -16.60 7.31
N ALA A 61 8.95 -15.87 8.42
CA ALA A 61 10.09 -15.36 9.17
C ALA A 61 11.03 -16.48 9.61
N GLU A 62 10.51 -17.65 10.00
CA GLU A 62 11.34 -18.80 10.40
C GLU A 62 12.09 -19.44 9.22
N GLN A 63 11.52 -19.43 8.02
CA GLN A 63 12.04 -20.15 6.85
C GLN A 63 12.96 -19.34 5.96
N VAL A 64 12.95 -18.01 6.07
CA VAL A 64 13.75 -17.14 5.21
C VAL A 64 15.21 -17.07 5.64
N ASP A 65 16.08 -16.93 4.63
CA ASP A 65 17.52 -16.74 4.76
C ASP A 65 18.02 -15.66 3.77
N ALA A 66 19.33 -15.50 3.65
CA ALA A 66 19.96 -14.51 2.76
C ALA A 66 19.69 -14.76 1.25
N GLU A 67 19.22 -15.95 0.87
CA GLU A 67 18.86 -16.27 -0.51
C GLU A 67 17.34 -16.08 -0.75
N ALA A 68 16.56 -15.72 0.26
CA ALA A 68 15.14 -15.50 0.12
C ALA A 68 14.78 -14.13 -0.48
N LEU A 69 13.74 -14.13 -1.32
CA LEU A 69 13.02 -12.94 -1.78
C LEU A 69 11.57 -13.00 -1.28
N VAL A 70 11.20 -12.15 -0.34
CA VAL A 70 9.86 -12.12 0.26
C VAL A 70 9.02 -11.04 -0.41
N VAL A 71 7.78 -11.35 -0.75
CA VAL A 71 6.79 -10.38 -1.25
C VAL A 71 5.66 -10.29 -0.23
N THR A 72 5.55 -9.14 0.43
CA THR A 72 4.50 -8.86 1.42
C THR A 72 4.18 -7.36 1.43
N ALA A 73 2.96 -7.01 1.84
CA ALA A 73 2.61 -5.63 2.17
C ALA A 73 2.70 -5.35 3.68
N ASP A 74 2.96 -6.37 4.49
CA ASP A 74 3.05 -6.23 5.94
C ASP A 74 4.44 -5.76 6.38
N ILE A 75 4.45 -4.65 7.12
CA ILE A 75 5.68 -3.99 7.56
C ILE A 75 6.39 -4.79 8.67
N PRO A 76 5.69 -5.24 9.74
CA PRO A 76 6.26 -6.16 10.73
C PRO A 76 6.93 -7.40 10.12
N LEU A 77 6.28 -8.10 9.19
CA LEU A 77 6.91 -9.24 8.51
C LEU A 77 8.16 -8.81 7.72
N ALA A 78 8.07 -7.70 6.96
CA ALA A 78 9.19 -7.19 6.19
C ALA A 78 10.43 -6.92 7.06
N ASP A 79 10.25 -6.26 8.21
CA ASP A 79 11.33 -5.99 9.17
C ASP A 79 11.99 -7.28 9.67
N ARG A 80 11.19 -8.29 10.05
CA ARG A 80 11.71 -9.59 10.51
C ARG A 80 12.50 -10.30 9.41
N CYS A 81 12.06 -10.24 8.16
CA CYS A 81 12.75 -10.85 7.04
C CYS A 81 14.06 -10.12 6.70
N LEU A 82 14.08 -8.78 6.72
CA LEU A 82 15.31 -8.01 6.50
C LEU A 82 16.38 -8.31 7.56
N LYS A 83 15.98 -8.43 8.83
CA LYS A 83 16.88 -8.82 9.93
C LYS A 83 17.52 -10.20 9.76
N ARG A 84 16.91 -11.08 8.96
CA ARG A 84 17.44 -12.39 8.58
C ARG A 84 18.30 -12.38 7.30
N GLY A 85 18.51 -11.19 6.71
CA GLY A 85 19.28 -11.00 5.49
C GLY A 85 18.50 -11.27 4.20
N ALA A 86 17.19 -11.55 4.30
CA ALA A 86 16.35 -11.74 3.12
C ALA A 86 16.13 -10.41 2.39
N ARG A 87 15.87 -10.48 1.08
CA ARG A 87 15.36 -9.33 0.32
C ARG A 87 13.85 -9.29 0.42
N VAL A 88 13.26 -8.12 0.63
CA VAL A 88 11.80 -7.97 0.74
C VAL A 88 11.30 -6.92 -0.24
N LEU A 89 10.20 -7.22 -0.95
CA LEU A 89 9.54 -6.31 -1.87
C LEU A 89 8.07 -6.10 -1.45
N ASP A 90 7.58 -4.89 -1.66
CA ASP A 90 6.14 -4.62 -1.62
C ASP A 90 5.43 -5.17 -2.89
N PRO A 91 4.08 -5.24 -2.90
CA PRO A 91 3.33 -5.63 -4.09
C PRO A 91 3.54 -4.75 -5.33
N ARG A 92 4.15 -3.58 -5.20
CA ARG A 92 4.49 -2.66 -6.29
C ARG A 92 5.93 -2.87 -6.80
N GLY A 93 6.66 -3.82 -6.23
CA GLY A 93 8.05 -4.13 -6.57
C GLY A 93 9.07 -3.18 -5.96
N ARG A 94 8.69 -2.36 -4.98
CA ARG A 94 9.62 -1.49 -4.25
C ARG A 94 10.31 -2.29 -3.15
N PRO A 95 11.65 -2.22 -3.01
CA PRO A 95 12.35 -2.90 -1.95
C PRO A 95 12.07 -2.25 -0.61
N PHE A 96 11.83 -3.07 0.41
CA PHE A 96 11.98 -2.63 1.78
C PHE A 96 13.46 -2.59 2.13
N THR A 97 13.86 -1.51 2.78
CA THR A 97 15.16 -1.27 3.41
C THR A 97 14.91 -0.87 4.85
N GLU A 98 15.93 -0.97 5.72
CA GLU A 98 15.82 -0.50 7.11
C GLU A 98 15.35 0.97 7.17
N ALA A 99 15.85 1.81 6.27
CA ALA A 99 15.43 3.20 6.14
C ALA A 99 13.95 3.32 5.72
N SER A 100 13.50 2.56 4.71
CA SER A 100 12.12 2.65 4.24
C SER A 100 11.12 2.12 5.26
N ILE A 101 11.53 1.14 6.10
CA ILE A 101 10.69 0.63 7.18
C ILE A 101 10.52 1.69 8.26
N GLY A 102 11.59 2.38 8.64
CA GLY A 102 11.52 3.52 9.57
C GLY A 102 10.59 4.61 9.08
N ASP A 103 10.72 5.02 7.81
CA ASP A 103 9.86 6.04 7.20
C ASP A 103 8.39 5.60 7.09
N ALA A 104 8.15 4.33 6.75
CA ALA A 104 6.80 3.76 6.65
C ALA A 104 6.11 3.64 8.02
N LEU A 105 6.84 3.21 9.05
CA LEU A 105 6.35 3.15 10.43
C LEU A 105 6.04 4.56 10.94
N ALA A 106 6.97 5.52 10.80
CA ALA A 106 6.77 6.90 11.21
C ALA A 106 5.56 7.55 10.50
N SER A 107 5.39 7.29 9.20
CA SER A 107 4.24 7.79 8.43
C SER A 107 2.92 7.14 8.86
N ARG A 108 2.93 5.85 9.20
CA ARG A 108 1.75 5.11 9.68
C ARG A 108 1.34 5.58 11.07
N GLU A 109 2.30 5.78 11.97
CA GLU A 109 2.08 6.37 13.30
C GLU A 109 1.56 7.80 13.20
N LEU A 110 2.16 8.64 12.35
CA LEU A 110 1.67 10.00 12.09
C LEU A 110 0.23 9.98 11.55
N SER A 111 -0.09 9.08 10.60
CA SER A 111 -1.43 8.96 10.03
C SER A 111 -2.45 8.37 11.02
N ALA A 112 -2.01 7.53 11.95
CA ALA A 112 -2.84 7.04 13.05
C ALA A 112 -3.09 8.17 14.05
N PHE A 113 -2.05 8.90 14.43
CA PHE A 113 -2.09 10.06 15.32
C PHE A 113 -2.98 11.19 14.78
N LEU A 114 -2.90 11.51 13.48
CA LEU A 114 -3.76 12.52 12.84
C LEU A 114 -5.24 12.10 12.77
N ARG A 115 -5.52 10.80 12.67
CA ARG A 115 -6.89 10.27 12.75
C ARG A 115 -7.43 10.32 14.18
N ASP A 116 -6.59 9.98 15.16
CA ASP A 116 -6.92 10.02 16.59
C ASP A 116 -7.17 11.46 17.07
N MET A 117 -6.40 12.43 16.55
CA MET A 117 -6.58 13.85 16.84
C MET A 117 -7.76 14.50 16.08
N GLY A 118 -8.59 13.72 15.37
CA GLY A 118 -9.77 14.20 14.66
C GLY A 118 -9.49 15.11 13.46
N ALA A 119 -8.24 15.21 13.00
CA ALA A 119 -7.84 16.12 11.92
C ALA A 119 -8.24 15.65 10.51
N VAL A 120 -8.76 14.43 10.37
CA VAL A 120 -9.34 13.89 9.12
C VAL A 120 -10.87 13.75 9.26
N GLY A 121 -11.52 14.79 9.79
CA GLY A 121 -12.97 14.96 9.73
C GLY A 121 -13.38 15.64 8.43
N GLY A 122 -13.48 14.89 7.33
CA GLY A 122 -13.84 15.48 6.05
C GLY A 122 -14.00 14.48 4.91
N GLY A 123 -14.77 13.42 5.10
CA GLY A 123 -15.28 12.66 3.97
C GLY A 123 -16.07 13.58 3.03
N PRO A 124 -16.01 13.39 1.70
CA PRO A 124 -16.82 14.18 0.78
C PRO A 124 -18.30 14.08 1.20
N ARG A 125 -19.01 15.21 1.13
CA ARG A 125 -20.43 15.30 1.51
C ARG A 125 -21.20 14.15 0.84
N PRO A 126 -22.11 13.45 1.54
CA PRO A 126 -22.97 12.47 0.90
C PRO A 126 -23.63 13.12 -0.31
N TYR A 127 -23.64 12.43 -1.44
CA TYR A 127 -24.40 12.84 -2.61
C TYR A 127 -25.88 12.92 -2.20
N GLY A 128 -26.34 14.12 -1.85
CA GLY A 128 -27.76 14.38 -1.67
C GLY A 128 -28.48 14.16 -3.00
N PRO A 129 -29.74 13.70 -2.98
CA PRO A 129 -30.48 13.44 -4.21
C PRO A 129 -30.57 14.72 -5.07
N LEU A 130 -30.42 14.54 -6.38
CA LEU A 130 -30.65 15.60 -7.37
C LEU A 130 -32.03 16.24 -7.10
N PRO A 131 -32.13 17.57 -7.03
CA PRO A 131 -33.43 18.21 -6.91
C PRO A 131 -34.22 18.01 -8.21
N LEU A 132 -35.44 17.47 -8.08
CA LEU A 132 -36.40 17.38 -9.18
C LEU A 132 -36.83 18.79 -9.60
N PRO A 133 -37.00 19.08 -10.91
CA PRO A 133 -37.49 20.38 -11.36
C PRO A 133 -38.98 20.51 -11.02
N GLY A 134 -39.34 21.43 -10.12
CA GLY A 134 -40.75 21.81 -9.91
C GLY A 134 -41.27 22.06 -8.49
N GLY A 135 -40.42 22.31 -7.48
CA GLY A 135 -40.86 22.68 -6.12
C GLY A 135 -40.83 24.20 -5.85
N PRO A 136 -41.69 24.75 -4.96
CA PRO A 136 -41.84 26.20 -4.76
C PRO A 136 -40.58 26.81 -4.13
N GLY A 137 -40.18 27.97 -4.67
CA GLY A 137 -38.94 28.66 -4.33
C GLY A 137 -38.80 28.99 -2.85
N LYS A 138 -37.62 28.70 -2.28
CA LYS A 138 -37.18 29.31 -1.03
C LYS A 138 -36.87 30.79 -1.27
N PRO A 139 -37.16 31.68 -0.30
CA PRO A 139 -36.86 33.10 -0.43
C PRO A 139 -35.34 33.34 -0.45
N ASP A 140 -34.92 34.30 -1.29
CA ASP A 140 -33.54 34.73 -1.50
C ASP A 140 -32.84 35.12 -0.18
N PRO A 141 -31.61 34.65 0.08
CA PRO A 141 -30.74 35.29 1.05
C PRO A 141 -30.21 36.61 0.43
N GLY A 142 -30.46 37.72 1.11
CA GLY A 142 -30.02 39.07 0.70
C GLY A 142 -28.51 39.17 0.42
N PRO A 143 -28.07 40.22 -0.31
CA PRO A 143 -26.74 40.26 -0.89
C PRO A 143 -25.63 40.31 0.17
N ALA A 144 -24.74 39.33 0.09
CA ALA A 144 -23.48 39.30 0.82
C ALA A 144 -22.59 40.48 0.42
N GLN A 145 -22.16 41.26 1.40
CA GLN A 145 -21.21 42.35 1.22
C GLN A 145 -19.85 41.79 0.78
N THR A 146 -19.35 42.29 -0.36
CA THR A 146 -18.03 41.96 -0.89
C THR A 146 -16.96 42.79 -0.16
N PRO A 147 -15.91 42.19 0.44
CA PRO A 147 -14.77 42.98 0.89
C PRO A 147 -13.87 43.36 -0.29
N ALA A 148 -13.45 44.62 -0.28
CA ALA A 148 -12.64 45.27 -1.30
C ALA A 148 -11.26 44.60 -1.52
N ARG A 149 -10.83 44.58 -2.78
CA ARG A 149 -9.54 44.07 -3.25
C ARG A 149 -8.49 45.20 -3.20
N PRO A 150 -7.30 45.02 -2.59
CA PRO A 150 -6.23 46.00 -2.70
C PRO A 150 -5.46 45.87 -4.03
N PRO A 151 -4.92 46.97 -4.60
CA PRO A 151 -4.21 46.97 -5.86
C PRO A 151 -2.70 46.70 -5.72
N GLY A 152 -2.14 45.96 -6.67
CA GLY A 152 -0.75 46.09 -7.11
C GLY A 152 0.30 45.20 -6.46
N SER A 153 0.72 44.14 -7.18
CA SER A 153 2.15 43.94 -7.47
C SER A 153 2.30 42.99 -8.66
N THR A 154 2.90 43.54 -9.71
CA THR A 154 3.53 42.82 -10.81
C THR A 154 4.67 41.96 -10.26
N LEU A 155 4.81 40.70 -10.71
CA LEU A 155 6.08 40.13 -11.19
C LEU A 155 5.94 38.61 -11.52
N THR A 156 6.25 38.33 -12.78
CA THR A 156 7.07 37.21 -13.27
C THR A 156 6.52 35.78 -13.25
N ARG A 157 6.18 35.31 -14.45
CA ARG A 157 6.16 33.89 -14.87
C ARG A 157 7.50 33.21 -14.56
N PHE A 158 7.47 32.06 -13.90
CA PHE A 158 8.53 31.05 -14.01
C PHE A 158 7.98 29.77 -14.65
N ARG A 159 8.71 29.31 -15.67
CA ARG A 159 8.50 28.06 -16.43
C ARG A 159 9.19 26.87 -15.71
N PRO A 160 8.80 25.63 -16.02
CA PRO A 160 9.25 24.44 -15.31
C PRO A 160 10.64 24.00 -15.79
N ALA A 161 11.48 23.52 -14.86
CA ALA A 161 12.73 22.85 -15.16
C ALA A 161 12.55 21.33 -14.99
N ALA A 162 12.90 20.61 -16.05
CA ALA A 162 13.10 19.17 -16.08
C ALA A 162 14.45 18.80 -15.45
N LEU A 163 14.51 17.62 -14.84
CA LEU A 163 15.68 16.77 -14.51
C LEU A 163 15.07 15.37 -14.31
N ALA A 164 15.24 14.36 -15.17
CA ALA A 164 16.49 13.65 -15.50
C ALA A 164 17.28 13.37 -14.22
N TRP A 165 17.10 12.19 -13.61
CA TRP A 165 18.01 11.04 -13.58
C TRP A 165 17.19 9.78 -13.28
#